data_AF-A0A6G0X4Q4-F1
#
_entry.id   AF-A0A6G0X4Q4-F1
#
_cell.length_a   1.000
_cell.length_b   1.000
_cell.length_c   1.000
_cell.angle_alpha   90.00
_cell.angle_beta   90.00
_cell.angle_gamma   90.00
#
_symmetry.space_group_name_H-M   'P 1'
#
loop_
_entity.id
_entity.type
_entity.pdbx_description
1 polymer ?
#
loop_
_entity_poly.entity_id
_entity_poly.type
_entity_poly.pdbx_seq_one_letter_code
_entity_poly.pdbx_strand_id
1 'polypeptide(L)'
;MDKKNKHYLFFPIHEDNHWFMAIICFPYLSNKVNMEGGTPVNEPDDDAGRYLVPPIKSKSIVPGRTEADPNVKIFDHSISFKKLLQTLNSKLNAYLFFRPCILVLDSLSGGVHHARITATLRDWLEQEYIAKHPNEQIKDLSPEAIKGALLRLSQQPNSTDCGLFMIHYFV
;
A
#
# COMPACT_ATOMS: atom_id res chain seq x y z
N MET A 1 16.35 -3.70 8.95
CA MET A 1 14.94 -3.84 9.35
C MET A 1 14.79 -5.25 9.87
N ASP A 2 14.58 -5.40 11.18
CA ASP A 2 14.63 -6.72 11.82
C ASP A 2 13.59 -7.66 11.19
N LYS A 3 14.06 -8.74 10.55
CA LYS A 3 13.25 -9.73 9.82
C LYS A 3 12.18 -10.40 10.68
N LYS A 4 12.22 -10.23 12.00
CA LYS A 4 11.44 -11.07 12.92
C LYS A 4 10.13 -10.50 13.47
N ASN A 5 9.78 -9.22 13.36
CA ASN A 5 8.65 -8.72 14.17
C ASN A 5 7.70 -7.67 13.57
N LYS A 6 7.86 -7.22 12.31
CA LYS A 6 6.94 -6.22 11.74
C LYS A 6 6.42 -6.64 10.36
N HIS A 7 5.24 -7.25 10.34
CA HIS A 7 4.49 -7.52 9.12
C HIS A 7 3.77 -6.28 8.59
N TYR A 8 3.47 -5.31 9.47
CA TYR A 8 2.73 -4.10 9.11
C TYR A 8 3.35 -2.87 9.79
N LEU A 9 3.38 -1.75 9.07
CA LEU A 9 3.68 -0.42 9.61
C LEU A 9 2.49 0.50 9.31
N PHE A 10 1.91 1.11 10.34
CA PHE A 10 0.74 1.98 10.23
C PHE A 10 1.16 3.45 10.32
N PHE A 11 0.67 4.27 9.40
CA PHE A 11 0.95 5.69 9.30
C PHE A 11 -0.38 6.46 9.26
N PRO A 12 -0.86 6.99 10.40
CA PRO A 12 -1.96 7.93 10.39
C PRO A 12 -1.48 9.23 9.74
N ILE A 13 -2.21 9.73 8.75
CA ILE A 13 -1.86 10.93 7.98
C ILE A 13 -2.98 11.95 8.15
N HIS A 14 -2.58 13.19 8.43
CA HIS A 14 -3.46 14.35 8.51
C HIS A 14 -2.99 15.42 7.52
N GLU A 15 -3.82 15.70 6.52
CA GLU A 15 -3.58 16.74 5.51
C GLU A 15 -4.90 17.49 5.28
N ASP A 16 -4.87 18.83 5.24
CA ASP A 16 -6.04 19.67 4.93
C ASP A 16 -7.31 19.35 5.73
N ASN A 17 -7.17 19.10 7.04
CA ASN A 17 -8.25 18.69 7.96
C ASN A 17 -8.89 17.33 7.63
N HIS A 18 -8.18 16.48 6.89
CA HIS A 18 -8.62 15.15 6.51
C HIS A 18 -7.68 14.09 7.07
N TRP A 19 -8.24 13.12 7.79
CA TRP A 19 -7.53 11.97 8.34
C TRP A 19 -7.69 10.74 7.44
N PHE A 20 -6.58 10.10 7.13
CA PHE A 20 -6.55 8.82 6.43
C PHE A 20 -5.36 7.98 6.92
N MET A 21 -5.31 6.71 6.52
CA MET A 21 -4.28 5.78 6.97
C MET A 21 -3.51 5.21 5.79
N ALA A 22 -2.18 5.13 5.93
CA ALA A 22 -1.33 4.33 5.05
C ALA A 22 -0.73 3.14 5.82
N ILE A 23 -0.58 2.00 5.15
CA ILE A 23 -0.07 0.76 5.75
C ILE A 23 0.99 0.17 4.84
N ILE A 24 2.22 0.01 5.33
CA ILE A 24 3.25 -0.77 4.62
C ILE A 24 3.12 -2.22 5.08
N CYS A 25 2.81 -3.12 4.15
CA CYS A 25 2.69 -4.56 4.38
C CYS A 25 3.97 -5.27 3.97
N PHE A 26 4.40 -6.24 4.78
CA PHE A 26 5.56 -7.10 4.57
C PHE A 26 6.82 -6.38 4.07
N PRO A 27 7.25 -5.28 4.72
CA PRO A 27 8.34 -4.42 4.23
C PRO A 27 9.71 -5.13 4.15
N TYR A 28 9.85 -6.31 4.75
CA TYR A 28 11.04 -7.15 4.68
C TYR A 28 11.12 -7.99 3.39
N LEU A 29 10.01 -8.21 2.67
CA LEU A 29 10.00 -8.92 1.39
C LEU A 29 10.39 -8.00 0.24
N SER A 30 11.09 -8.53 -0.76
CA SER A 30 11.34 -7.85 -2.04
C SER A 30 10.37 -8.27 -3.13
N ASN A 31 9.75 -9.46 -2.99
CA ASN A 31 8.88 -10.07 -4.00
C ASN A 31 7.73 -10.83 -3.33
N LYS A 32 6.76 -11.26 -4.13
CA LYS A 32 5.70 -12.17 -3.69
C LYS A 32 6.29 -13.51 -3.24
N VAL A 33 5.80 -14.04 -2.13
CA VAL A 33 6.19 -15.36 -1.63
C VAL A 33 4.97 -16.18 -1.22
N ASN A 34 5.01 -17.50 -1.38
CA ASN A 34 3.95 -18.40 -0.92
C ASN A 34 3.86 -18.36 0.62
N MET A 35 2.65 -18.41 1.17
CA MET A 35 2.45 -18.47 2.63
C MET A 35 2.96 -19.76 3.28
N GLU A 36 2.90 -20.91 2.61
CA GLU A 36 3.28 -22.22 3.17
C GLU A 36 4.80 -22.44 3.27
N GLY A 37 5.59 -21.79 2.40
CA GLY A 37 7.02 -22.07 2.28
C GLY A 37 7.93 -20.85 2.11
N GLY A 38 7.38 -19.63 2.01
CA GLY A 38 8.17 -18.42 1.76
C GLY A 38 8.93 -18.43 0.43
N THR A 39 8.61 -19.38 -0.46
CA THR A 39 9.25 -19.51 -1.77
C THR A 39 8.74 -18.41 -2.70
N PRO A 40 9.61 -17.83 -3.56
CA PRO A 40 9.18 -16.83 -4.54
C PRO A 40 8.07 -17.35 -5.45
N VAL A 41 7.05 -16.52 -5.69
CA VAL A 41 5.94 -16.82 -6.59
C VAL A 41 6.12 -16.01 -7.88
N ASN A 42 6.31 -16.69 -9.01
CA ASN A 42 6.49 -16.08 -10.33
C ASN A 42 5.17 -15.91 -11.11
N GLU A 43 4.06 -15.77 -10.39
CA GLU A 43 2.76 -15.55 -11.03
C GLU A 43 2.57 -14.08 -11.41
N PRO A 44 2.08 -13.82 -12.64
CA PRO A 44 1.72 -12.48 -13.06
C PRO A 44 0.76 -11.81 -12.07
N ASP A 45 0.83 -10.49 -11.97
CA ASP A 45 -0.21 -9.76 -11.28
C ASP A 45 -1.55 -9.91 -12.03
N ASP A 46 -2.64 -10.13 -11.30
CA ASP A 46 -4.00 -10.12 -11.84
C ASP A 46 -4.44 -8.69 -12.18
N ASP A 47 -3.92 -8.10 -13.25
CA ASP A 47 -4.19 -6.69 -13.58
C ASP A 47 -5.62 -6.38 -14.07
N ALA A 48 -6.55 -7.35 -13.96
CA ALA A 48 -7.95 -7.21 -14.33
C ALA A 48 -8.65 -6.11 -13.49
N GLY A 49 -9.28 -5.15 -14.17
CA GLY A 49 -10.09 -4.08 -13.55
C GLY A 49 -9.31 -2.86 -13.06
N ARG A 50 -8.03 -2.70 -13.44
CA ARG A 50 -7.13 -1.65 -12.95
C ARG A 50 -6.85 -0.61 -14.03
N TYR A 51 -6.82 0.67 -13.65
CA TYR A 51 -6.36 1.77 -14.51
C TYR A 51 -5.00 2.24 -14.01
N LEU A 52 -4.03 2.40 -14.93
CA LEU A 52 -2.79 3.10 -14.64
C LEU A 52 -3.11 4.57 -14.35
N VAL A 53 -2.58 5.11 -13.27
CA VAL A 53 -2.69 6.54 -12.99
C VAL A 53 -1.61 7.24 -13.83
N PRO A 54 -1.96 8.15 -14.76
CA PRO A 54 -0.96 8.87 -15.54
C PRO A 54 0.02 9.60 -14.60
N PRO A 55 1.32 9.71 -14.93
CA PRO A 55 2.24 10.53 -14.16
C PRO A 55 1.72 11.98 -14.10
N ILE A 56 1.53 12.51 -12.89
CA ILE A 56 1.03 13.88 -12.70
C ILE A 56 2.23 14.80 -12.43
N LYS A 57 2.32 15.90 -13.19
CA LYS A 57 3.34 16.93 -13.01
C LYS A 57 3.18 17.55 -11.62
N SER A 58 4.29 17.66 -10.88
CA SER A 58 4.32 18.13 -9.50
C SER A 58 3.70 19.52 -9.34
N LYS A 59 2.96 19.72 -8.25
CA LYS A 59 2.59 21.08 -7.78
C LYS A 59 3.54 21.60 -6.70
N SER A 60 4.49 20.80 -6.20
CA SER A 60 5.49 21.32 -5.25
C SER A 60 6.46 22.30 -5.89
N ILE A 61 6.81 23.29 -5.08
CA ILE A 61 7.86 24.30 -5.30
C ILE A 61 9.27 23.67 -5.29
N VAL A 62 9.39 22.35 -5.00
CA VAL A 62 10.67 21.66 -4.86
C VAL A 62 11.05 20.98 -6.18
N PRO A 63 12.10 21.45 -6.89
CA PRO A 63 12.51 20.86 -8.17
C PRO A 63 13.00 19.41 -7.96
N GLY A 64 12.52 18.47 -8.77
CA GLY A 64 13.06 17.10 -8.83
C GLY A 64 12.27 16.01 -8.10
N ARG A 65 11.14 16.32 -7.45
CA ARG A 65 10.23 15.30 -6.88
C ARG A 65 9.13 14.90 -7.87
N THR A 66 9.15 13.65 -8.33
CA THR A 66 8.05 13.05 -9.08
C THR A 66 6.95 12.65 -8.08
N GLU A 67 5.88 13.44 -8.00
CA GLU A 67 4.87 13.33 -6.93
C GLU A 67 3.86 12.20 -7.09
N ALA A 68 3.91 11.40 -8.15
CA ALA A 68 2.95 10.34 -8.36
C ALA A 68 3.64 9.01 -8.69
N ASP A 69 3.42 8.00 -7.85
CA ASP A 69 3.66 6.62 -8.23
C ASP A 69 2.66 6.25 -9.36
N PRO A 70 3.11 6.01 -10.59
CA PRO A 70 2.23 5.65 -11.72
C PRO A 70 1.54 4.30 -11.50
N ASN A 71 2.01 3.51 -10.52
CA ASN A 71 1.57 2.17 -10.23
C ASN A 71 0.61 2.09 -9.02
N VAL A 72 0.06 3.20 -8.51
CA VAL A 72 -0.99 3.12 -7.48
C VAL A 72 -2.24 2.47 -8.06
N LYS A 73 -2.51 1.23 -7.65
CA LYS A 73 -3.64 0.42 -8.09
C LYS A 73 -4.86 0.73 -7.22
N ILE A 74 -5.96 1.21 -7.80
CA ILE A 74 -7.23 1.27 -7.06
C ILE A 74 -7.80 -0.16 -7.00
N PHE A 75 -7.86 -0.75 -5.81
CA PHE A 75 -8.51 -2.05 -5.61
C PHE A 75 -10.02 -1.84 -5.55
N ASP A 76 -10.71 -2.12 -6.66
CA ASP A 76 -12.17 -2.18 -6.67
C ASP A 76 -12.63 -3.52 -6.10
N HIS A 77 -12.81 -3.54 -4.80
CA HIS A 77 -13.45 -4.67 -4.16
C HIS A 77 -14.60 -4.13 -3.32
N SER A 78 -15.76 -3.91 -3.94
CA SER A 78 -17.04 -3.61 -3.30
C SER A 78 -17.53 -4.70 -2.33
N ILE A 79 -16.66 -5.65 -1.97
CA ILE A 79 -16.94 -6.76 -1.07
C ILE A 79 -16.34 -6.39 0.29
N SER A 80 -17.20 -6.28 1.30
CA SER A 80 -16.83 -6.19 2.71
C SER A 80 -15.61 -7.07 3.04
N PHE A 81 -14.63 -6.54 3.76
CA PHE A 81 -13.42 -7.24 4.19
C PHE A 81 -13.73 -8.64 4.78
N LYS A 82 -14.84 -8.78 5.51
CA LYS A 82 -15.33 -10.07 6.04
C LYS A 82 -15.74 -11.05 4.95
N LYS A 83 -16.43 -10.59 3.91
CA LYS A 83 -16.88 -11.42 2.79
C LYS A 83 -15.73 -11.73 1.82
N LEU A 84 -14.74 -10.84 1.69
CA LEU A 84 -13.46 -11.14 1.04
C LEU A 84 -12.78 -12.30 1.78
N LEU A 85 -12.52 -12.18 3.09
CA LEU A 85 -11.88 -13.23 3.89
C LEU A 85 -12.61 -14.57 3.84
N GLN A 86 -13.95 -14.54 3.87
CA GLN A 86 -14.78 -15.76 3.85
C GLN A 86 -14.78 -16.46 2.48
N THR A 87 -14.88 -15.70 1.39
CA THR A 87 -14.84 -16.26 0.02
C THR A 87 -13.45 -16.79 -0.31
N LEU A 88 -12.44 -16.04 0.12
CA LEU A 88 -11.04 -16.40 0.00
C LEU A 88 -10.76 -17.73 0.73
N ASN A 89 -11.12 -17.90 2.01
CA ASN A 89 -10.82 -19.12 2.79
C ASN A 89 -11.24 -20.46 2.13
N SER A 90 -12.25 -20.46 1.25
CA SER A 90 -12.74 -21.69 0.60
C SER A 90 -11.97 -22.10 -0.67
N LYS A 91 -11.26 -21.17 -1.32
CA LYS A 91 -10.47 -21.41 -2.54
C LYS A 91 -8.95 -21.22 -2.36
N LEU A 92 -8.52 -20.75 -1.19
CA LEU A 92 -7.23 -20.09 -0.99
C LEU A 92 -6.00 -20.96 -0.72
N ASN A 93 -6.12 -22.20 -0.23
CA ASN A 93 -4.93 -22.92 0.22
C ASN A 93 -3.91 -23.17 -0.91
N ALA A 94 -4.32 -23.11 -2.19
CA ALA A 94 -3.41 -23.24 -3.33
C ALA A 94 -2.85 -21.91 -3.88
N TYR A 95 -3.37 -20.75 -3.44
CA TYR A 95 -3.09 -19.44 -4.07
C TYR A 95 -2.73 -18.30 -3.09
N LEU A 96 -2.49 -18.63 -1.82
CA LEU A 96 -2.14 -17.66 -0.80
C LEU A 96 -0.67 -17.22 -0.89
N PHE A 97 -0.44 -15.93 -1.14
CA PHE A 97 0.89 -15.33 -1.14
C PHE A 97 0.96 -14.08 -0.25
N PHE A 98 2.12 -13.84 0.35
CA PHE A 98 2.49 -12.56 0.95
C PHE A 98 3.14 -11.68 -0.12
N ARG A 99 2.76 -10.40 -0.15
CA ARG A 99 3.31 -9.42 -1.10
C ARG A 99 3.66 -8.12 -0.37
N PRO A 100 4.85 -7.56 -0.57
CA PRO A 100 5.14 -6.22 -0.07
C PRO A 100 4.30 -5.20 -0.83
N CYS A 101 3.55 -4.36 -0.11
CA CYS A 101 2.73 -3.31 -0.71
C CYS A 101 2.44 -2.16 0.26
N ILE A 102 2.05 -1.01 -0.29
CA ILE A 102 1.60 0.16 0.46
C ILE A 102 0.09 0.28 0.25
N LEU A 103 -0.70 0.13 1.30
CA LEU A 103 -2.15 0.30 1.26
C LEU A 103 -2.52 1.69 1.75
N VAL A 104 -3.41 2.37 1.05
CA VAL A 104 -4.00 3.64 1.48
C VAL A 104 -5.49 3.43 1.73
N LEU A 105 -5.96 3.83 2.90
CA LEU A 105 -7.32 3.68 3.37
C LEU A 105 -7.90 5.08 3.57
N ASP A 106 -8.82 5.46 2.70
CA ASP A 106 -9.44 6.80 2.70
C ASP A 106 -10.98 6.69 2.59
N SER A 107 -11.67 7.33 3.53
CA SER A 107 -13.14 7.41 3.58
C SER A 107 -13.75 8.54 2.76
N LEU A 108 -12.96 9.52 2.26
CA LEU A 108 -13.42 10.62 1.41
C LEU A 108 -13.10 10.47 -0.08
N SER A 109 -12.41 9.39 -0.48
CA SER A 109 -12.00 9.05 -1.86
C SER A 109 -11.64 10.25 -2.74
N GLY A 110 -10.33 10.55 -2.90
CA GLY A 110 -9.94 11.71 -3.69
C GLY A 110 -8.50 11.78 -4.17
N GLY A 111 -8.15 10.99 -5.19
CA GLY A 111 -7.18 11.42 -6.21
C GLY A 111 -5.69 11.45 -5.85
N VAL A 112 -4.99 12.39 -6.50
CA VAL A 112 -3.51 12.50 -6.70
C VAL A 112 -2.68 12.37 -5.42
N HIS A 113 -3.25 12.74 -4.27
CA HIS A 113 -2.59 12.73 -2.97
C HIS A 113 -2.09 11.33 -2.59
N HIS A 114 -2.80 10.26 -2.94
CA HIS A 114 -2.41 8.88 -2.62
C HIS A 114 -1.14 8.44 -3.33
N ALA A 115 -0.94 8.88 -4.57
CA ALA A 115 0.26 8.58 -5.34
C ALA A 115 1.50 9.24 -4.72
N ARG A 116 1.34 10.47 -4.21
CA ARG A 116 2.39 11.20 -3.49
C ARG A 116 2.75 10.55 -2.17
N ILE A 117 1.75 10.13 -1.40
CA ILE A 117 1.98 9.42 -0.13
C ILE A 117 2.70 8.10 -0.38
N THR A 118 2.28 7.34 -1.38
CA THR A 118 2.93 6.06 -1.74
C THR A 118 4.39 6.27 -2.12
N ALA A 119 4.70 7.26 -2.97
CA ALA A 119 6.07 7.62 -3.32
C ALA A 119 6.89 8.04 -2.08
N THR A 120 6.34 8.91 -1.24
CA THR A 120 7.00 9.40 -0.02
C THR A 120 7.33 8.26 0.95
N LEU A 121 6.40 7.32 1.15
CA LEU A 121 6.61 6.18 2.03
C LEU A 121 7.62 5.17 1.47
N ARG A 122 7.71 5.04 0.14
CA ARG A 122 8.73 4.24 -0.52
C ARG A 122 10.12 4.86 -0.36
N ASP A 123 10.26 6.16 -0.63
CA ASP A 123 11.52 6.89 -0.41
C ASP A 123 11.98 6.75 1.05
N TRP A 124 11.05 6.91 2.00
CA TRP A 124 11.34 6.71 3.41
C TRP A 124 11.80 5.29 3.71
N LEU A 125 11.13 4.27 3.15
CA LEU A 125 11.47 2.87 3.36
C LEU A 125 12.87 2.53 2.80
N GLU A 126 13.24 3.12 1.66
CA GLU A 126 14.59 3.02 1.09
C GLU A 126 15.64 3.61 2.03
N GLN A 127 15.43 4.83 2.51
CA GLN A 127 16.37 5.48 3.44
C GLN A 127 16.50 4.71 4.76
N GLU A 128 15.38 4.23 5.31
CA GLU A 128 15.37 3.37 6.49
C GLU A 128 16.12 2.05 6.27
N TYR A 129 16.04 1.48 5.06
CA TYR A 129 16.77 0.27 4.70
C TYR A 129 18.28 0.53 4.64
N ILE A 130 18.70 1.60 3.95
CA ILE A 130 20.10 2.01 3.82
C ILE A 130 20.71 2.29 5.21
N ALA A 131 20.01 3.06 6.05
CA ALA A 131 20.48 3.39 7.38
C ALA A 131 20.66 2.16 8.29
N LYS A 132 19.82 1.13 8.12
CA LYS A 132 19.87 -0.10 8.92
C LYS A 132 20.80 -1.18 8.38
N HIS A 133 21.22 -1.09 7.11
CA HIS A 133 22.10 -2.09 6.48
C HIS A 133 23.18 -1.40 5.62
N PRO A 134 24.13 -0.66 6.24
CA PRO A 134 25.10 0.15 5.51
C PRO A 134 26.04 -0.65 4.59
N ASN A 135 26.18 -1.97 4.81
CA ASN A 135 27.10 -2.85 4.08
C ASN A 135 26.38 -3.95 3.28
N GLU A 136 25.05 -3.93 3.20
CA GLU A 136 24.28 -4.90 2.41
C GLU A 136 23.96 -4.35 1.02
N GLN A 137 23.71 -5.24 0.06
CA GLN A 137 23.23 -4.82 -1.26
C GLN A 137 21.90 -4.07 -1.13
N ILE A 138 21.74 -3.07 -2.00
CA ILE A 138 20.50 -2.30 -2.09
C ILE A 138 19.37 -3.26 -2.43
N LYS A 139 18.37 -3.29 -1.56
CA LYS A 139 17.14 -4.04 -1.78
C LYS A 139 16.31 -3.33 -2.84
N ASP A 140 15.76 -4.09 -3.78
CA ASP A 140 14.77 -3.57 -4.72
C ASP A 140 13.48 -3.20 -3.97
N LEU A 141 13.21 -1.89 -3.93
CA LEU A 141 12.04 -1.28 -3.31
C LEU A 141 11.24 -0.46 -4.34
N SER A 142 11.49 -0.70 -5.64
CA SER A 142 10.86 -0.01 -6.76
C SER A 142 9.33 -0.07 -6.72
N PRO A 143 8.62 0.82 -7.44
CA PRO A 143 7.18 0.74 -7.63
C PRO A 143 6.67 -0.62 -8.13
N GLU A 144 7.48 -1.35 -8.87
CA GLU A 144 7.20 -2.70 -9.36
C GLU A 144 7.29 -3.75 -8.24
N ALA A 145 8.29 -3.62 -7.37
CA ALA A 145 8.52 -4.51 -6.24
C ALA A 145 7.50 -4.28 -5.11
N ILE A 146 7.28 -3.02 -4.71
CA ILE A 146 6.35 -2.65 -3.62
C ILE A 146 5.25 -1.79 -4.21
N LYS A 147 4.10 -2.39 -4.52
CA LYS A 147 3.01 -1.67 -5.21
C LYS A 147 2.18 -0.85 -4.23
N GLY A 148 1.78 0.35 -4.66
CA GLY A 148 0.74 1.12 -3.98
C GLY A 148 -0.65 0.59 -4.31
N ALA A 149 -1.56 0.59 -3.33
CA ALA A 149 -2.96 0.27 -3.55
C ALA A 149 -3.90 1.14 -2.72
N LEU A 150 -4.93 1.70 -3.36
CA LEU A 150 -6.03 2.37 -2.67
C LEU A 150 -7.13 1.34 -2.40
N LEU A 151 -7.48 1.15 -1.12
CA LEU A 151 -8.59 0.28 -0.74
C LEU A 151 -9.91 1.06 -0.82
N ARG A 152 -10.85 0.55 -1.60
CA ARG A 152 -12.24 1.03 -1.55
C ARG A 152 -12.91 0.56 -0.28
N LEU A 153 -13.11 1.48 0.64
CA LEU A 153 -13.76 1.25 1.93
C LEU A 153 -15.11 1.96 1.99
N SER A 154 -15.89 1.70 3.04
CA SER A 154 -17.12 2.43 3.31
C SER A 154 -16.83 3.92 3.32
N GLN A 155 -17.40 4.64 2.36
CA GLN A 155 -17.22 6.08 2.27
C GLN A 155 -18.09 6.76 3.31
N GLN A 156 -17.54 7.79 3.94
CA GLN A 156 -18.31 8.57 4.88
C GLN A 156 -19.23 9.55 4.14
N PRO A 157 -20.41 9.85 4.70
CA PRO A 157 -21.35 10.77 4.06
C PRO A 157 -21.01 12.25 4.31
N ASN A 158 -20.07 12.55 5.21
CA ASN A 158 -19.71 13.91 5.64
C ASN A 158 -18.19 14.09 5.63
N SER A 159 -17.70 15.31 5.87
CA SER A 159 -16.27 15.65 5.85
C SER A 159 -15.62 15.73 7.24
N THR A 160 -16.31 15.33 8.31
CA THR A 160 -15.84 15.51 9.70
C THR A 160 -15.49 14.20 10.39
N ASP A 161 -16.05 13.08 9.93
CA ASP A 161 -15.91 11.79 10.59
C ASP A 161 -14.71 10.98 10.06
N CYS A 162 -13.80 11.59 9.30
CA CYS A 162 -12.66 10.93 8.67
C CYS A 162 -11.80 10.17 9.70
N GLY A 163 -11.57 10.76 10.87
CA GLY A 163 -10.86 10.13 11.97
C GLY A 163 -11.60 8.94 12.59
N LEU A 164 -12.94 8.98 12.66
CA LEU A 164 -13.75 7.86 13.15
C LEU A 164 -13.72 6.69 12.18
N PHE A 165 -13.83 6.97 10.88
CA PHE A 165 -13.70 5.95 9.83
C PHE A 165 -12.30 5.32 9.82
N MET A 166 -11.25 6.13 9.99
CA MET A 166 -9.87 5.64 10.12
C MET A 166 -9.72 4.62 11.26
N ILE A 167 -10.30 4.91 12.44
CA ILE A 167 -10.26 4.00 13.59
C ILE A 167 -11.13 2.77 13.34
N HIS A 168 -12.32 2.95 12.76
CA HIS A 168 -13.27 1.86 12.49
C HIS A 168 -12.67 0.76 11.61
N TYR A 169 -11.74 1.08 10.71
CA TYR A 169 -11.09 0.08 9.85
C TYR A 169 -10.27 -0.98 10.63
N PHE A 170 -10.02 -0.77 11.92
CA PHE A 170 -9.20 -1.65 12.77
C PHE A 170 -9.97 -2.29 13.93
N VAL A 171 -11.27 -2.02 14.05
CA VAL A 171 -12.17 -2.58 15.08
C VAL A 171 -13.02 -3.71 14.50
#